data_AF-A0A7W0ZSR6-F1
#
_entry.id   AF-A0A7W0ZSR6-F1
#
_cell.length_a   1.000
_cell.length_b   1.000
_cell.length_c   1.000
_cell.angle_alpha   90.00
_cell.angle_beta   90.00
_cell.angle_gamma   90.00
#
_symmetry.space_group_name_H-M   'P 1'
#
loop_
_entity.id
_entity.type
_entity.pdbx_description
1 polymer ?
#
loop_
_entity_poly.entity_id
_entity_poly.type
_entity_poly.pdbx_seq_one_letter_code
_entity_poly.pdbx_strand_id
1 'polypeptide(L)'
;MNKLIAIAVGAVISVGHVGAALAAPPAWCKSVPKNDRYDLADLSKGLDDLADVVVTFAYATCSPTPEAEANKDQIAKARAAWSKKLMMTEDDWADVGELAEMRSNERNYDSSIRINTNGQEMGIGDSLKRPWTSFDAIDQWVLILNGVGGSGDFTLDDNYFVDSLGQNLTETGRAAYIKVCIEDKSPVQWAMCQADIDRLDYTKLATELRTLKTYTGAPKMMVRVKIQKLKAALVKHAATVKALIAKDAGYQRLFDVAKTVNAEWTSRYTKDAALIALAKEMDDARATNSRKAFAGCQDKTWAAFKAAVSAIPAKKWEGMTEDRKNAKSFSAVAMGPLISDPNVYLAAVAMVTCNTKGLEKDGRNDHSIEMLSDAMNRWPGFRGPRNATQSMIMTTGVELDDRDAKLDYPGVLRYFSSGMGRGEGKNINEGKYGGIGTVASVKKSGDTALITFKKEMVKQEQCASSRTSNRISQIRSDGVLVYQSTCTSWETVTVDKSSDPQTVYARYVDGLKPGMKVTVEGDIVTGAWANNKAKVPAMVFGAPVK
;
A
#
# COMPACT_ATOMS: atom_id res chain seq x y z
N MET A 1 19.18 48.05 -9.75
CA MET A 1 17.97 47.53 -10.44
C MET A 1 18.23 47.49 -11.93
N ASN A 2 18.63 46.32 -12.46
CA ASN A 2 18.87 46.11 -13.88
C ASN A 2 17.90 45.03 -14.38
N LYS A 3 16.97 45.46 -15.24
CA LYS A 3 16.19 44.67 -16.21
C LYS A 3 15.34 43.50 -15.66
N LEU A 4 14.11 43.83 -15.25
CA LEU A 4 12.96 42.96 -15.49
C LEU A 4 12.86 42.74 -17.01
N ILE A 5 13.15 41.51 -17.45
CA ILE A 5 13.09 41.11 -18.86
C ILE A 5 11.60 41.07 -19.27
N ALA A 6 11.17 42.15 -19.92
CA ALA A 6 9.91 42.23 -20.62
C ALA A 6 10.05 41.56 -22.00
N ILE A 7 9.29 40.51 -22.26
CA ILE A 7 8.88 40.16 -23.62
C ILE A 7 7.70 41.07 -23.94
N ALA A 8 7.93 42.13 -24.72
CA ALA A 8 6.89 42.98 -25.28
C ALA A 8 7.31 43.51 -26.66
N VAL A 9 6.58 43.06 -27.70
CA VAL A 9 6.57 43.67 -29.04
C VAL A 9 5.83 45.00 -28.94
N GLY A 10 6.47 46.08 -29.37
CA GLY A 10 6.02 47.45 -29.16
C GLY A 10 4.96 47.93 -30.14
N ALA A 11 4.01 48.70 -29.62
CA ALA A 11 3.29 49.75 -30.34
C ALA A 11 3.05 50.90 -29.34
N VAL A 12 3.59 52.08 -29.64
CA VAL A 12 3.45 53.29 -28.82
C VAL A 12 2.22 54.05 -29.29
N ILE A 13 1.23 54.22 -28.41
CA ILE A 13 0.13 55.18 -28.58
C ILE A 13 0.10 56.06 -27.33
N SER A 14 0.29 57.36 -27.54
CA SER A 14 0.19 58.42 -26.53
C SER A 14 -1.29 58.69 -26.24
N VAL A 15 -1.75 58.56 -24.98
CA VAL A 15 -3.08 58.99 -24.55
C VAL A 15 -2.98 59.87 -23.31
N GLY A 16 -3.69 61.00 -23.36
CA GLY A 16 -3.76 62.02 -22.32
C GLY A 16 -4.32 61.51 -21.00
N HIS A 17 -3.92 62.18 -19.91
CA HIS A 17 -4.33 61.88 -18.54
C HIS A 17 -5.80 62.23 -18.31
N VAL A 18 -6.68 61.25 -18.51
CA VAL A 18 -7.99 61.25 -17.86
C VAL A 18 -7.76 60.71 -16.45
N GLY A 19 -8.12 61.49 -15.42
CA GLY A 19 -8.10 61.04 -14.04
C GLY A 19 -9.02 59.85 -13.86
N ALA A 20 -8.49 58.65 -14.04
CA ALA A 20 -9.22 57.42 -13.80
C ALA A 20 -9.55 57.34 -12.32
N ALA A 21 -10.83 57.33 -11.99
CA ALA A 21 -11.29 56.95 -10.66
C ALA A 21 -10.63 55.60 -10.33
N LEU A 22 -9.84 55.57 -9.26
CA LEU A 22 -9.16 54.35 -8.81
C LEU A 22 -10.25 53.31 -8.55
N ALA A 23 -10.23 52.22 -9.31
CA ALA A 23 -11.12 51.10 -9.07
C ALA A 23 -10.97 50.68 -7.60
N ALA A 24 -12.09 50.52 -6.90
CA ALA A 24 -12.06 50.08 -5.52
C ALA A 24 -11.26 48.77 -5.41
N PRO A 25 -10.46 48.59 -4.34
CA PRO A 25 -9.68 47.38 -4.18
C PRO A 25 -10.62 46.15 -4.19
N PRO A 26 -10.17 45.01 -4.75
CA PRO A 26 -10.96 43.79 -4.76
C PRO A 26 -11.48 43.41 -3.37
N ALA A 27 -12.66 42.79 -3.29
CA ALA A 27 -13.28 42.46 -2.02
C ALA A 27 -12.41 41.55 -1.12
N TRP A 28 -11.60 40.67 -1.74
CA TRP A 28 -10.66 39.78 -1.04
C TRP A 28 -9.47 40.52 -0.41
N CYS A 29 -9.22 41.79 -0.75
CA CYS A 29 -8.17 42.58 -0.09
C CYS A 29 -8.42 42.79 1.41
N LYS A 30 -9.64 42.53 1.90
CA LYS A 30 -9.95 42.58 3.33
C LYS A 30 -9.27 41.49 4.15
N SER A 31 -8.92 40.35 3.54
CA SER A 31 -8.21 39.25 4.22
C SER A 31 -6.69 39.34 4.08
N VAL A 32 -6.16 40.33 3.36
CA VAL A 32 -4.72 40.52 3.21
C VAL A 32 -4.22 41.44 4.33
N PRO A 33 -3.27 41.02 5.17
CA PRO A 33 -2.67 41.90 6.16
C PRO A 33 -2.06 43.14 5.51
N LYS A 34 -2.24 44.30 6.13
CA LYS A 34 -1.54 45.51 5.68
C LYS A 34 -0.05 45.33 5.92
N ASN A 35 0.72 45.30 4.84
CA ASN A 35 2.16 45.23 4.89
C ASN A 35 2.72 46.23 3.87
N ASP A 36 3.47 47.21 4.34
CA ASP A 36 4.13 48.23 3.53
C ASP A 36 5.61 47.89 3.24
N ARG A 37 6.07 46.70 3.66
CA ARG A 37 7.48 46.25 3.58
C ARG A 37 7.71 45.07 2.65
N TYR A 38 6.84 44.81 1.68
CA TYR A 38 7.10 43.81 0.64
C TYR A 38 8.06 44.37 -0.42
N ASP A 39 8.91 43.50 -0.96
CA ASP A 39 9.86 43.86 -2.02
C ASP A 39 9.28 43.47 -3.39
N LEU A 40 9.12 44.43 -4.30
CA LEU A 40 8.68 44.15 -5.67
C LEU A 40 9.68 43.29 -6.46
N ALA A 41 10.95 43.23 -6.03
CA ALA A 41 11.92 42.29 -6.57
C ALA A 41 11.46 40.84 -6.39
N ASP A 42 10.63 40.55 -5.38
CA ASP A 42 10.07 39.21 -5.16
C ASP A 42 9.20 38.76 -6.33
N LEU A 43 8.58 39.68 -7.09
CA LEU A 43 7.79 39.34 -8.28
C LEU A 43 8.62 38.72 -9.40
N SER A 44 9.94 38.91 -9.36
CA SER A 44 10.89 38.32 -10.32
C SER A 44 11.46 36.98 -9.87
N LYS A 45 11.16 36.53 -8.65
CA LYS A 45 11.65 35.25 -8.14
C LYS A 45 11.11 34.07 -8.96
N GLY A 46 11.91 33.01 -8.99
CA GLY A 46 11.65 31.80 -9.76
C GLY A 46 10.58 30.90 -9.12
N LEU A 47 10.51 29.65 -9.59
CA LEU A 47 9.57 28.67 -9.05
C LEU A 47 9.85 28.30 -7.59
N ASP A 48 11.06 28.49 -7.09
CA ASP A 48 11.46 28.07 -5.75
C ASP A 48 10.75 28.88 -4.65
N ASP A 49 10.52 30.17 -4.87
CA ASP A 49 9.86 31.10 -3.93
C ASP A 49 8.42 31.44 -4.34
N LEU A 50 7.77 30.53 -5.07
CA LEU A 50 6.48 30.78 -5.69
C LEU A 50 5.38 31.25 -4.71
N ALA A 51 5.40 30.77 -3.45
CA ALA A 51 4.45 31.23 -2.44
C ALA A 51 4.65 32.71 -2.10
N ASP A 52 5.90 33.16 -1.97
CA ASP A 52 6.22 34.56 -1.69
C ASP A 52 5.88 35.44 -2.90
N VAL A 53 6.10 34.97 -4.14
CA VAL A 53 5.67 35.69 -5.36
C VAL A 53 4.17 36.01 -5.32
N VAL A 54 3.35 35.01 -4.99
CA VAL A 54 1.88 35.15 -4.98
C VAL A 54 1.42 36.07 -3.84
N VAL A 55 2.06 35.97 -2.67
CA VAL A 55 1.81 36.87 -1.53
C VAL A 55 2.21 38.30 -1.87
N THR A 56 3.33 38.53 -2.55
CA THR A 56 3.76 39.86 -3.00
C THR A 56 2.76 40.46 -3.99
N PHE A 57 2.16 39.68 -4.89
CA PHE A 57 1.05 40.18 -5.73
C PHE A 57 -0.16 40.63 -4.91
N ALA A 58 -0.52 39.89 -3.85
CA ALA A 58 -1.62 40.26 -2.98
C ALA A 58 -1.33 41.57 -2.22
N TYR A 59 -0.15 41.72 -1.61
CA TYR A 59 0.23 42.97 -0.96
C TYR A 59 0.31 44.14 -1.93
N ALA A 60 0.92 43.94 -3.10
CA ALA A 60 1.04 44.96 -4.14
C ALA A 60 -0.32 45.46 -4.66
N THR A 61 -1.33 44.59 -4.66
CA THR A 61 -2.69 44.93 -5.10
C THR A 61 -3.51 45.58 -3.97
N CYS A 62 -3.37 45.10 -2.74
CA CYS A 62 -4.24 45.46 -1.62
C CYS A 62 -3.70 46.56 -0.71
N SER A 63 -2.39 46.82 -0.75
CA SER A 63 -1.70 47.88 -0.02
C SER A 63 -0.53 48.39 -0.88
N PRO A 64 -0.81 49.06 -2.02
CA PRO A 64 0.24 49.49 -2.94
C PRO A 64 1.18 50.51 -2.28
N THR A 65 2.49 50.24 -2.36
CA THR A 65 3.52 51.26 -2.12
C THR A 65 3.53 52.26 -3.29
N PRO A 66 4.20 53.43 -3.19
CA PRO A 66 4.32 54.35 -4.33
C PRO A 66 4.91 53.69 -5.58
N GLU A 67 5.85 52.76 -5.41
CA GLU A 67 6.44 51.99 -6.51
C GLU A 67 5.43 51.00 -7.11
N ALA A 68 4.63 50.32 -6.29
CA ALA A 68 3.58 49.43 -6.77
C ALA A 68 2.47 50.20 -7.51
N GLU A 69 2.07 51.37 -7.01
CA GLU A 69 1.08 52.24 -7.67
C GLU A 69 1.59 52.72 -9.04
N ALA A 70 2.87 53.09 -9.13
CA ALA A 70 3.51 53.46 -10.40
C ALA A 70 3.55 52.31 -11.42
N ASN A 71 3.48 51.06 -10.97
CA ASN A 71 3.54 49.85 -11.81
C ASN A 71 2.23 49.04 -11.83
N LYS A 72 1.12 49.62 -11.38
CA LYS A 72 -0.13 48.88 -11.13
C LYS A 72 -0.66 48.09 -12.31
N ASP A 73 -0.56 48.61 -13.54
CA ASP A 73 -1.04 47.93 -14.73
C ASP A 73 -0.19 46.69 -15.06
N GLN A 74 1.13 46.78 -14.83
CA GLN A 74 2.05 45.66 -14.99
C GLN A 74 1.79 44.59 -13.92
N ILE A 75 1.57 45.02 -12.67
CA ILE A 75 1.25 44.15 -11.55
C ILE A 75 -0.08 43.43 -11.79
N ALA A 76 -1.12 44.14 -12.23
CA ALA A 76 -2.42 43.56 -12.55
C ALA A 76 -2.33 42.55 -13.71
N LYS A 77 -1.58 42.86 -14.77
CA LYS A 77 -1.34 41.95 -15.89
C LYS A 77 -0.57 40.70 -15.46
N ALA A 78 0.47 40.86 -14.66
CA ALA A 78 1.26 39.74 -14.13
C ALA A 78 0.43 38.88 -13.15
N ARG A 79 -0.38 39.51 -12.28
CA ARG A 79 -1.33 38.84 -11.39
C ARG A 79 -2.28 37.96 -12.18
N ALA A 80 -2.91 38.49 -13.24
CA ALA A 80 -3.80 37.72 -14.11
C ALA A 80 -3.09 36.54 -14.80
N ALA A 81 -1.85 36.73 -15.25
CA ALA A 81 -1.05 35.66 -15.84
C ALA A 81 -0.74 34.55 -14.80
N TRP A 82 -0.42 34.93 -13.56
CA TRP A 82 -0.20 34.00 -12.46
C TRP A 82 -1.47 33.29 -12.02
N SER A 83 -2.62 33.97 -11.99
CA SER A 83 -3.91 33.34 -11.74
C SER A 83 -4.17 32.22 -12.77
N LYS A 84 -3.93 32.48 -14.06
CA LYS A 84 -4.04 31.44 -15.08
C LYS A 84 -3.07 30.28 -14.85
N LYS A 85 -1.81 30.58 -14.48
CA LYS A 85 -0.77 29.55 -14.23
C LYS A 85 -1.12 28.65 -13.03
N LEU A 86 -1.65 29.24 -11.96
CA LEU A 86 -2.08 28.56 -10.73
C LEU A 86 -3.53 28.07 -10.77
N MET A 87 -4.21 28.27 -11.90
CA MET A 87 -5.60 27.85 -12.16
C MET A 87 -6.58 28.44 -11.14
N MET A 88 -6.34 29.70 -10.81
CA MET A 88 -7.13 30.52 -9.90
C MET A 88 -8.12 31.38 -10.67
N THR A 89 -9.30 31.54 -10.10
CA THR A 89 -10.25 32.61 -10.45
C THR A 89 -9.99 33.85 -9.58
N GLU A 90 -10.75 34.93 -9.79
CA GLU A 90 -10.67 36.11 -8.92
C GLU A 90 -11.05 35.79 -7.46
N ASP A 91 -12.03 34.90 -7.25
CA ASP A 91 -12.45 34.51 -5.90
C ASP A 91 -11.37 33.71 -5.15
N ASP A 92 -10.55 32.94 -5.87
CA ASP A 92 -9.47 32.14 -5.27
C ASP A 92 -8.35 33.05 -4.68
N TRP A 93 -8.33 34.37 -4.96
CA TRP A 93 -7.38 35.29 -4.31
C TRP A 93 -7.68 35.53 -2.83
N ALA A 94 -8.89 35.23 -2.36
CA ALA A 94 -9.18 35.22 -0.93
C ALA A 94 -8.28 34.19 -0.19
N ASP A 95 -8.01 33.04 -0.81
CA ASP A 95 -7.12 32.01 -0.27
C ASP A 95 -5.67 32.51 -0.15
N VAL A 96 -5.24 33.41 -1.04
CA VAL A 96 -3.91 34.06 -0.97
C VAL A 96 -3.82 35.01 0.21
N GLY A 97 -4.91 35.71 0.54
CA GLY A 97 -4.95 36.58 1.72
C GLY A 97 -4.63 35.81 2.99
N GLU A 98 -5.24 34.64 3.16
CA GLU A 98 -4.94 33.75 4.30
C GLU A 98 -3.51 33.18 4.23
N LEU A 99 -3.01 32.83 3.04
CA LEU A 99 -1.61 32.41 2.89
C LEU A 99 -0.63 33.53 3.31
N ALA A 100 -0.98 34.79 3.06
CA ALA A 100 -0.18 35.95 3.43
C ALA A 100 -0.10 36.18 4.95
N GLU A 101 -1.01 35.61 5.74
CA GLU A 101 -0.96 35.64 7.21
C GLU A 101 0.10 34.69 7.78
N MET A 102 0.43 33.62 7.04
CA MET A 102 1.47 32.66 7.45
C MET A 102 2.86 33.29 7.42
N ARG A 103 3.82 32.74 8.17
CA ARG A 103 5.22 33.18 8.06
C ARG A 103 5.87 32.63 6.78
N SER A 104 6.84 33.34 6.21
CA SER A 104 7.53 32.92 4.96
C SER A 104 8.13 31.51 5.05
N ASN A 105 8.70 31.16 6.21
CA ASN A 105 9.20 29.81 6.44
C ASN A 105 8.08 28.78 6.39
N GLU A 106 6.92 29.02 7.00
CA GLU A 106 5.77 28.09 7.00
C GLU A 106 5.19 27.86 5.61
N ARG A 107 5.16 28.88 4.75
CA ARG A 107 4.61 28.79 3.38
C ARG A 107 5.36 27.80 2.47
N ASN A 108 6.65 27.59 2.73
CA ASN A 108 7.53 26.87 1.82
C ASN A 108 7.75 25.39 2.19
N TYR A 109 7.41 24.95 3.40
CA TYR A 109 7.57 23.54 3.81
C TYR A 109 6.41 22.64 3.37
N ASP A 110 6.68 21.35 3.12
CA ASP A 110 5.64 20.34 2.88
C ASP A 110 4.89 19.99 4.18
N SER A 111 5.58 19.99 5.31
CA SER A 111 5.08 19.62 6.64
C SER A 111 4.15 20.66 7.29
N SER A 112 3.93 21.82 6.67
CA SER A 112 3.06 22.87 7.22
C SER A 112 1.59 22.68 6.87
N ILE A 113 1.26 21.81 5.91
CA ILE A 113 -0.13 21.40 5.68
C ILE A 113 -0.46 20.28 6.67
N ARG A 114 -1.33 20.58 7.63
CA ARG A 114 -1.78 19.63 8.65
C ARG A 114 -3.12 19.02 8.26
N ILE A 115 -3.40 17.84 8.77
CA ILE A 115 -4.67 17.16 8.52
C ILE A 115 -5.74 17.76 9.44
N ASN A 116 -6.90 18.07 8.87
CA ASN A 116 -8.05 18.52 9.63
C ASN A 116 -8.88 17.33 10.13
N THR A 117 -9.07 17.24 11.45
CA THR A 117 -10.10 16.39 12.06
C THR A 117 -11.15 17.25 12.75
N ASN A 118 -12.33 17.38 12.14
CA ASN A 118 -13.48 18.07 12.74
C ASN A 118 -13.18 19.51 13.24
N GLY A 119 -12.33 20.25 12.53
CA GLY A 119 -11.92 21.61 12.90
C GLY A 119 -10.72 21.70 13.84
N GLN A 120 -10.07 20.56 14.16
CA GLN A 120 -8.82 20.53 14.91
C GLN A 120 -7.67 20.08 13.99
N GLU A 121 -6.60 20.88 13.93
CA GLU A 121 -5.36 20.50 13.26
C GLU A 121 -4.61 19.48 14.10
N MET A 122 -4.44 18.27 13.59
CA MET A 122 -3.60 17.26 14.24
C MET A 122 -2.13 17.38 13.80
N GLY A 123 -1.24 16.93 14.68
CA GLY A 123 0.18 16.82 14.38
C GLY A 123 0.47 15.68 13.41
N ILE A 124 1.68 15.70 12.85
CA ILE A 124 2.20 14.56 12.07
C ILE A 124 2.34 13.36 13.03
N GLY A 125 1.67 12.24 12.71
CA GLY A 125 1.76 10.99 13.47
C GLY A 125 0.53 10.64 14.32
N ASP A 126 -0.46 11.53 14.41
CA ASP A 126 -1.73 11.24 15.07
C ASP A 126 -2.61 10.31 14.20
N SER A 127 -3.14 9.23 14.79
CA SER A 127 -3.99 8.27 14.06
C SER A 127 -5.34 8.89 13.71
N LEU A 128 -5.57 9.12 12.41
CA LEU A 128 -6.89 9.45 11.87
C LEU A 128 -7.77 8.21 11.93
N LYS A 129 -8.52 8.06 13.03
CA LYS A 129 -9.51 6.98 13.19
C LYS A 129 -10.76 7.22 12.31
N ARG A 130 -10.56 7.39 11.00
CA ARG A 130 -11.64 7.57 10.01
C ARG A 130 -11.38 6.72 8.76
N PRO A 131 -12.44 6.32 8.02
CA PRO A 131 -12.30 5.53 6.81
C PRO A 131 -11.41 6.25 5.80
N TRP A 132 -10.55 5.53 5.08
CA TRP A 132 -9.74 6.14 4.04
C TRP A 132 -10.59 6.70 2.91
N THR A 133 -11.74 6.07 2.65
CA THR A 133 -12.78 6.60 1.77
C THR A 133 -13.30 7.99 2.11
N SER A 134 -13.18 8.41 3.38
CA SER A 134 -13.66 9.71 3.86
C SER A 134 -12.63 10.83 3.71
N PHE A 135 -11.40 10.50 3.31
CA PHE A 135 -10.36 11.49 3.10
C PHE A 135 -10.68 12.36 1.88
N ASP A 136 -10.68 13.67 2.10
CA ASP A 136 -10.82 14.66 1.04
C ASP A 136 -9.50 14.89 0.27
N ALA A 137 -9.51 15.88 -0.63
CA ALA A 137 -8.40 16.20 -1.50
C ALA A 137 -7.10 16.56 -0.75
N ILE A 138 -7.17 17.36 0.31
CA ILE A 138 -5.99 17.78 1.07
C ILE A 138 -5.58 16.69 2.06
N ASP A 139 -6.53 15.97 2.64
CA ASP A 139 -6.23 14.79 3.46
C ASP A 139 -5.35 13.78 2.70
N GLN A 140 -5.75 13.45 1.47
CA GLN A 140 -4.99 12.52 0.60
C GLN A 140 -3.62 13.10 0.25
N TRP A 141 -3.52 14.40 -0.05
CA TRP A 141 -2.25 15.06 -0.32
C TRP A 141 -1.26 14.89 0.84
N VAL A 142 -1.69 15.22 2.06
CA VAL A 142 -0.83 15.19 3.25
C VAL A 142 -0.44 13.75 3.61
N LEU A 143 -1.38 12.81 3.53
CA LEU A 143 -1.13 11.41 3.88
C LEU A 143 -0.15 10.72 2.93
N ILE A 144 -0.22 11.02 1.63
CA ILE A 144 0.69 10.45 0.64
C ILE A 144 2.10 11.03 0.79
N LEU A 145 2.24 12.34 1.01
CA LEU A 145 3.58 12.96 1.13
C LEU A 145 4.31 12.61 2.41
N ASN A 146 3.58 12.36 3.50
CA ASN A 146 4.17 12.03 4.80
C ASN A 146 4.35 10.52 5.01
N GLY A 147 3.89 9.69 4.08
CA GLY A 147 3.77 8.25 4.23
C GLY A 147 2.64 7.89 5.20
N VAL A 148 1.75 6.98 4.77
CA VAL A 148 0.67 6.51 5.65
C VAL A 148 1.24 5.64 6.77
N GLY A 149 1.00 6.07 8.01
CA GLY A 149 1.18 5.22 9.18
C GLY A 149 2.60 5.08 9.71
N GLY A 150 3.46 6.09 9.57
CA GLY A 150 4.82 6.14 10.14
C GLY A 150 4.93 5.93 11.67
N SER A 151 3.83 5.77 12.40
CA SER A 151 3.77 5.41 13.81
C SER A 151 3.05 4.07 14.02
N GLY A 152 3.82 2.97 14.03
CA GLY A 152 3.50 1.68 14.67
C GLY A 152 2.35 0.82 14.11
N ASP A 153 1.19 1.41 13.82
CA ASP A 153 -0.07 0.68 13.65
C ASP A 153 -0.59 0.65 12.20
N PHE A 154 0.00 1.42 11.27
CA PHE A 154 -0.55 1.65 9.93
C PHE A 154 0.46 1.75 8.78
N THR A 155 1.72 1.35 8.98
CA THR A 155 2.76 1.47 7.94
C THR A 155 2.38 0.64 6.70
N LEU A 156 2.01 1.35 5.65
CA LEU A 156 1.75 0.82 4.32
C LEU A 156 2.54 1.63 3.31
N ASP A 157 3.02 0.97 2.27
CA ASP A 157 3.64 1.68 1.16
C ASP A 157 2.59 2.55 0.44
N ASP A 158 3.05 3.68 -0.12
CA ASP A 158 2.18 4.65 -0.79
C ASP A 158 1.44 4.02 -1.97
N ASN A 159 2.05 3.03 -2.66
CA ASN A 159 1.39 2.35 -3.77
C ASN A 159 0.14 1.60 -3.30
N TYR A 160 0.22 0.88 -2.16
CA TYR A 160 -0.93 0.22 -1.55
C TYR A 160 -2.00 1.21 -1.11
N PHE A 161 -1.61 2.29 -0.42
CA PHE A 161 -2.57 3.27 0.06
C PHE A 161 -3.33 3.92 -1.09
N VAL A 162 -2.63 4.37 -2.14
CA VAL A 162 -3.25 5.00 -3.30
C VAL A 162 -4.14 4.02 -4.08
N ASP A 163 -3.72 2.76 -4.19
CA ASP A 163 -4.55 1.70 -4.78
C ASP A 163 -5.80 1.41 -3.94
N SER A 164 -5.72 1.57 -2.62
CA SER A 164 -6.84 1.35 -1.72
C SER A 164 -7.97 2.40 -1.84
N LEU A 165 -7.59 3.64 -2.18
CA LEU A 165 -8.53 4.72 -2.46
C LEU A 165 -9.38 4.40 -3.70
N GLY A 166 -8.79 3.77 -4.72
CA GLY A 166 -9.51 3.33 -5.92
C GLY A 166 -10.22 4.50 -6.62
N GLN A 167 -11.53 4.40 -6.80
CA GLN A 167 -12.34 5.48 -7.38
C GLN A 167 -12.45 6.73 -6.49
N ASN A 168 -12.08 6.65 -5.21
CA ASN A 168 -12.04 7.80 -4.29
C ASN A 168 -10.71 8.56 -4.35
N LEU A 169 -9.75 8.14 -5.17
CA LEU A 169 -8.53 8.90 -5.40
C LEU A 169 -8.87 10.23 -6.08
N THR A 170 -8.67 11.33 -5.36
CA THR A 170 -8.81 12.70 -5.87
C THR A 170 -7.68 13.03 -6.84
N GLU A 171 -7.86 14.01 -7.73
CA GLU A 171 -6.74 14.49 -8.57
C GLU A 171 -5.66 15.15 -7.73
N THR A 172 -6.05 15.77 -6.62
CA THR A 172 -5.11 16.29 -5.62
C THR A 172 -4.26 15.17 -5.01
N GLY A 173 -4.88 14.08 -4.55
CA GLY A 173 -4.18 12.89 -4.07
C GLY A 173 -3.32 12.22 -5.16
N ARG A 174 -3.81 12.14 -6.40
CA ARG A 174 -3.04 11.63 -7.55
C ARG A 174 -1.78 12.46 -7.77
N ALA A 175 -1.88 13.79 -7.71
CA ALA A 175 -0.73 14.66 -7.88
C ALA A 175 0.30 14.51 -6.75
N ALA A 176 -0.14 14.30 -5.51
CA ALA A 176 0.76 13.98 -4.40
C ALA A 176 1.50 12.67 -4.65
N TYR A 177 0.79 11.62 -5.10
CA TYR A 177 1.41 10.34 -5.47
C TYR A 177 2.43 10.49 -6.60
N ILE A 178 2.11 11.24 -7.65
CA ILE A 178 3.03 11.50 -8.74
C ILE A 178 4.29 12.22 -8.22
N LYS A 179 4.14 13.21 -7.32
CA LYS A 179 5.29 13.90 -6.71
C LYS A 179 6.22 12.90 -6.01
N VAL A 180 5.69 12.06 -5.12
CA VAL A 180 6.49 11.03 -4.43
C VAL A 180 7.14 10.08 -5.44
N CYS A 181 6.37 9.63 -6.43
CA CYS A 181 6.82 8.68 -7.43
C CYS A 181 8.02 9.18 -8.25
N ILE A 182 8.00 10.43 -8.72
CA ILE A 182 9.09 10.96 -9.56
C ILE A 182 10.33 11.37 -8.75
N GLU A 183 10.16 11.56 -7.43
CA GLU A 183 11.26 11.81 -6.49
C GLU A 183 11.97 10.52 -6.08
N ASP A 184 11.24 9.40 -6.04
CA ASP A 184 11.82 8.07 -6.02
C ASP A 184 12.72 7.90 -7.27
N LYS A 185 13.94 7.39 -7.11
CA LYS A 185 14.90 7.25 -8.23
C LYS A 185 14.82 5.87 -8.90
N SER A 186 13.76 5.10 -8.66
CA SER A 186 13.53 3.79 -9.26
C SER A 186 12.78 3.87 -10.60
N PRO A 187 13.34 3.31 -11.69
CA PRO A 187 12.63 3.12 -12.94
C PRO A 187 11.34 2.30 -12.83
N VAL A 188 11.28 1.36 -11.88
CA VAL A 188 10.08 0.55 -11.64
C VAL A 188 8.98 1.42 -11.05
N GLN A 189 9.29 2.27 -10.07
CA GLN A 189 8.33 3.23 -9.51
C GLN A 189 7.83 4.20 -10.59
N TRP A 190 8.73 4.71 -11.44
CA TRP A 190 8.36 5.59 -12.57
C TRP A 190 7.38 4.92 -13.54
N ALA A 191 7.65 3.66 -13.93
CA ALA A 191 6.75 2.91 -14.77
C ALA A 191 5.37 2.72 -14.11
N MET A 192 5.33 2.46 -12.80
CA MET A 192 4.09 2.28 -12.03
C MET A 192 3.20 3.53 -12.03
N CYS A 193 3.77 4.74 -11.89
CA CYS A 193 2.99 5.98 -11.86
C CYS A 193 2.80 6.67 -13.22
N GLN A 194 3.34 6.12 -14.32
CA GLN A 194 3.16 6.72 -15.65
C GLN A 194 1.68 6.90 -16.02
N ALA A 195 0.83 5.92 -15.71
CA ALA A 195 -0.60 6.01 -15.97
C ALA A 195 -1.30 7.10 -15.12
N ASP A 196 -0.74 7.46 -13.97
CA ASP A 196 -1.22 8.60 -13.18
C ASP A 196 -0.80 9.93 -13.79
N ILE A 197 0.44 10.04 -14.25
CA ILE A 197 0.94 11.21 -14.98
C ILE A 197 0.05 11.48 -16.20
N ASP A 198 -0.25 10.44 -16.98
CA ASP A 198 -1.05 10.56 -18.20
C ASP A 198 -2.51 10.95 -17.94
N ARG A 199 -3.04 10.63 -16.75
CA ARG A 199 -4.44 10.88 -16.35
C ARG A 199 -4.64 12.14 -15.52
N LEU A 200 -3.57 12.80 -15.08
CA LEU A 200 -3.66 13.93 -14.16
C LEU A 200 -4.45 15.09 -14.78
N ASP A 201 -5.61 15.39 -14.19
CA ASP A 201 -6.47 16.50 -14.62
C ASP A 201 -6.31 17.70 -13.69
N TYR A 202 -5.53 18.68 -14.15
CA TYR A 202 -5.29 19.90 -13.40
C TYR A 202 -6.53 20.79 -13.23
N THR A 203 -7.51 20.71 -14.14
CA THR A 203 -8.75 21.49 -14.06
C THR A 203 -9.66 20.92 -12.97
N LYS A 204 -9.80 19.59 -12.94
CA LYS A 204 -10.52 18.89 -11.88
C LYS A 204 -9.83 19.11 -10.53
N LEU A 205 -8.50 19.04 -10.45
CA LEU A 205 -7.75 19.37 -9.23
C LEU A 205 -8.06 20.78 -8.73
N ALA A 206 -8.00 21.79 -9.60
CA ALA A 206 -8.31 23.18 -9.22
C ALA A 206 -9.76 23.33 -8.71
N THR A 207 -10.68 22.50 -9.22
CA THR A 207 -12.08 22.47 -8.80
C THR A 207 -12.25 21.76 -7.45
N GLU A 208 -11.56 20.65 -7.22
CA GLU A 208 -11.50 19.97 -5.92
C GLU A 208 -11.05 20.93 -4.82
N LEU A 209 -9.94 21.66 -5.03
CA LEU A 209 -9.44 22.62 -4.05
C LEU A 209 -10.41 23.77 -3.79
N ARG A 210 -11.01 24.34 -4.85
CA ARG A 210 -11.96 25.46 -4.71
C ARG A 210 -13.22 25.06 -3.94
N THR A 211 -13.75 23.88 -4.21
CA THR A 211 -15.00 23.40 -3.61
C THR A 211 -14.80 22.80 -2.21
N LEU A 212 -13.55 22.59 -1.79
CA LEU A 212 -13.22 22.02 -0.50
C LEU A 212 -13.56 22.98 0.64
N LYS A 213 -14.45 22.54 1.54
CA LYS A 213 -14.90 23.34 2.69
C LYS A 213 -14.22 22.96 4.01
N THR A 214 -13.61 21.77 4.07
CA THR A 214 -12.93 21.27 5.27
C THR A 214 -11.68 22.08 5.59
N TYR A 215 -11.08 22.75 4.61
CA TYR A 215 -9.83 23.50 4.78
C TYR A 215 -10.03 24.98 4.51
N THR A 216 -9.27 25.79 5.25
CA THR A 216 -9.10 27.22 5.01
C THR A 216 -8.36 27.45 3.67
N GLY A 217 -8.28 28.71 3.24
CA GLY A 217 -7.67 29.10 1.99
C GLY A 217 -6.17 28.83 1.90
N ALA A 218 -5.44 29.08 2.99
CA ALA A 218 -3.98 28.93 2.99
C ALA A 218 -3.49 27.51 2.58
N PRO A 219 -3.99 26.39 3.16
CA PRO A 219 -3.68 25.03 2.70
C PRO A 219 -3.97 24.79 1.22
N LYS A 220 -5.10 25.28 0.70
CA LYS A 220 -5.46 25.14 -0.72
C LYS A 220 -4.43 25.83 -1.61
N MET A 221 -4.03 27.04 -1.23
CA MET A 221 -3.04 27.80 -1.99
C MET A 221 -1.66 27.16 -1.93
N MET A 222 -1.26 26.61 -0.79
CA MET A 222 -0.01 25.84 -0.68
C MET A 222 0.01 24.62 -1.61
N VAL A 223 -1.09 23.87 -1.72
CA VAL A 223 -1.19 22.78 -2.68
C VAL A 223 -1.05 23.31 -4.11
N ARG A 224 -1.74 24.38 -4.50
CA ARG A 224 -1.62 24.98 -5.84
C ARG A 224 -0.18 25.35 -6.20
N VAL A 225 0.55 25.96 -5.25
CA VAL A 225 1.98 26.29 -5.39
C VAL A 225 2.80 25.02 -5.67
N LYS A 226 2.60 23.96 -4.88
CA LYS A 226 3.32 22.69 -5.03
C LYS A 226 2.97 21.99 -6.36
N ILE A 227 1.72 22.04 -6.81
CA ILE A 227 1.29 21.53 -8.12
C ILE A 227 2.00 22.26 -9.26
N GLN A 228 2.20 23.57 -9.14
CA GLN A 228 2.91 24.32 -10.16
C GLN A 228 4.40 23.96 -10.21
N LYS A 229 5.03 23.63 -9.08
CA LYS A 229 6.38 23.06 -9.03
C LYS A 229 6.40 21.67 -9.68
N LEU A 230 5.41 20.82 -9.38
CA LEU A 230 5.26 19.49 -9.96
C LEU A 230 5.17 19.52 -11.50
N LYS A 231 4.40 20.46 -12.07
CA LYS A 231 4.31 20.64 -13.53
C LYS A 231 5.70 20.80 -14.18
N ALA A 232 6.58 21.59 -13.57
CA ALA A 232 7.94 21.78 -14.07
C ALA A 232 8.81 20.53 -13.88
N ALA A 233 8.64 19.82 -12.75
CA ALA A 233 9.33 18.56 -12.48
C ALA A 233 8.95 17.46 -13.50
N LEU A 234 7.68 17.39 -13.91
CA LEU A 234 7.20 16.40 -14.87
C LEU A 234 7.82 16.55 -16.27
N VAL A 235 8.10 17.78 -16.70
CA VAL A 235 8.83 18.02 -17.97
C VAL A 235 10.24 17.44 -17.90
N LYS A 236 10.94 17.67 -16.79
CA LYS A 236 12.29 17.12 -16.57
C LYS A 236 12.23 15.58 -16.48
N HIS A 237 11.28 15.06 -15.74
CA HIS A 237 11.07 13.63 -15.56
C HIS A 237 10.81 12.92 -16.90
N ALA A 238 9.94 13.46 -17.75
CA ALA A 238 9.67 12.90 -19.07
C ALA A 238 10.94 12.84 -19.95
N ALA A 239 11.81 13.85 -19.88
CA ALA A 239 13.10 13.83 -20.57
C ALA A 239 14.04 12.75 -20.00
N THR A 240 14.06 12.58 -18.67
CA THR A 240 14.83 11.52 -17.99
C THR A 240 14.35 10.13 -18.41
N VAL A 241 13.04 9.88 -18.39
CA VAL A 241 12.45 8.59 -18.81
C VAL A 241 12.77 8.30 -20.27
N LYS A 242 12.67 9.29 -21.15
CA LYS A 242 13.03 9.13 -22.57
C LYS A 242 14.50 8.77 -22.75
N ALA A 243 15.40 9.42 -22.01
CA ALA A 243 16.83 9.11 -22.06
C ALA A 243 17.12 7.70 -21.52
N LEU A 244 16.43 7.29 -20.45
CA LEU A 244 16.54 5.97 -19.86
C LEU A 244 16.12 4.87 -20.85
N ILE A 245 14.94 5.01 -21.46
CA ILE A 245 14.41 4.10 -22.49
C ILE A 245 15.35 4.00 -23.70
N ALA A 246 15.96 5.11 -24.11
CA ALA A 246 16.90 5.12 -25.22
C ALA A 246 18.23 4.41 -24.90
N LYS A 247 18.57 4.27 -23.61
CA LYS A 247 19.80 3.59 -23.17
C LYS A 247 19.65 2.07 -23.23
N ASP A 248 18.49 1.52 -22.89
CA ASP A 248 18.29 0.07 -22.77
C ASP A 248 16.81 -0.31 -22.99
N ALA A 249 16.56 -1.30 -23.84
CA ALA A 249 15.22 -1.78 -24.18
C ALA A 249 14.49 -2.45 -23.00
N GLY A 250 15.23 -2.96 -22.01
CA GLY A 250 14.66 -3.46 -20.76
C GLY A 250 13.85 -2.39 -20.01
N TYR A 251 14.26 -1.12 -20.08
CA TYR A 251 13.46 -0.03 -19.50
C TYR A 251 12.16 0.19 -20.26
N GLN A 252 12.17 0.18 -21.59
CA GLN A 252 10.92 0.25 -22.38
C GLN A 252 9.95 -0.86 -21.96
N ARG A 253 10.47 -2.07 -21.73
CA ARG A 253 9.67 -3.22 -21.31
C ARG A 253 8.95 -2.97 -19.98
N LEU A 254 9.55 -2.22 -19.03
CA LEU A 254 8.88 -1.85 -17.77
C LEU A 254 7.62 -1.02 -18.02
N PHE A 255 7.73 0.02 -18.84
CA PHE A 255 6.61 0.91 -19.16
C PHE A 255 5.53 0.20 -19.98
N ASP A 256 5.92 -0.72 -20.88
CA ASP A 256 4.97 -1.54 -21.63
C ASP A 256 4.18 -2.47 -20.71
N VAL A 257 4.85 -3.15 -19.77
CA VAL A 257 4.18 -3.98 -18.75
C VAL A 257 3.22 -3.13 -17.93
N ALA A 258 3.66 -1.96 -17.45
CA ALA A 258 2.82 -1.05 -16.68
C ALA A 258 1.57 -0.60 -17.45
N LYS A 259 1.73 -0.25 -18.73
CA LYS A 259 0.61 0.13 -19.59
C LYS A 259 -0.40 -1.00 -19.76
N THR A 260 0.08 -2.22 -20.05
CA THR A 260 -0.78 -3.40 -20.19
C THR A 260 -1.55 -3.69 -18.91
N VAL A 261 -0.87 -3.67 -17.75
CA VAL A 261 -1.50 -3.93 -16.46
C VAL A 261 -2.54 -2.87 -16.10
N ASN A 262 -2.25 -1.58 -16.33
CA ASN A 262 -3.20 -0.51 -16.11
C ASN A 262 -4.47 -0.65 -16.97
N ALA A 263 -4.32 -1.09 -18.22
CA ALA A 263 -5.45 -1.36 -19.11
C ALA A 263 -6.27 -2.56 -18.60
N GLU A 264 -5.62 -3.66 -18.22
CA GLU A 264 -6.30 -4.81 -17.61
C GLU A 264 -7.05 -4.41 -16.34
N TRP A 265 -6.40 -3.65 -15.45
CA TRP A 265 -6.96 -3.26 -14.17
C TRP A 265 -8.21 -2.39 -14.30
N THR A 266 -8.29 -1.58 -15.37
CA THR A 266 -9.49 -0.81 -15.68
C THR A 266 -10.71 -1.73 -15.85
N SER A 267 -10.55 -2.89 -16.51
CA SER A 267 -11.63 -3.88 -16.65
C SER A 267 -11.93 -4.61 -15.33
N ARG A 268 -10.93 -4.80 -14.48
CA ARG A 268 -11.07 -5.47 -13.18
C ARG A 268 -11.92 -4.69 -12.19
N TYR A 269 -11.93 -3.35 -12.24
CA TYR A 269 -12.86 -2.56 -11.43
C TYR A 269 -14.32 -2.97 -11.62
N THR A 270 -14.69 -3.46 -12.80
CA THR A 270 -16.03 -4.00 -13.08
C THR A 270 -16.11 -5.50 -12.82
N LYS A 271 -15.15 -6.28 -13.35
CA LYS A 271 -15.16 -7.75 -13.25
C LYS A 271 -15.06 -8.25 -11.82
N ASP A 272 -14.22 -7.62 -11.01
CA ASP A 272 -13.87 -8.04 -9.65
C ASP A 272 -14.42 -7.04 -8.60
N ALA A 273 -15.46 -6.27 -8.98
CA ALA A 273 -16.02 -5.17 -8.18
C ALA A 273 -16.36 -5.58 -6.73
N ALA A 274 -16.91 -6.78 -6.53
CA ALA A 274 -17.27 -7.28 -5.21
C ALA A 274 -16.04 -7.53 -4.31
N LEU A 275 -14.95 -8.08 -4.87
CA LEU A 275 -13.71 -8.32 -4.13
C LEU A 275 -12.99 -7.02 -3.81
N ILE A 276 -12.96 -6.08 -4.76
CA ILE A 276 -12.39 -4.74 -4.56
C ILE A 276 -13.16 -3.98 -3.47
N ALA A 277 -14.50 -4.03 -3.51
CA ALA A 277 -15.35 -3.41 -2.49
C ALA A 277 -15.14 -4.03 -1.11
N LEU A 278 -15.02 -5.36 -1.03
CA LEU A 278 -14.78 -6.07 0.23
C LEU A 278 -13.40 -5.74 0.82
N ALA A 279 -12.34 -5.72 0.00
CA ALA A 279 -11.01 -5.32 0.43
C ALA A 279 -11.00 -3.87 0.95
N LYS A 280 -11.67 -2.97 0.22
CA LYS A 280 -11.85 -1.57 0.61
C LYS A 280 -12.60 -1.40 1.91
N GLU A 281 -13.67 -2.15 2.13
CA GLU A 281 -14.42 -2.12 3.37
C GLU A 281 -13.53 -2.49 4.57
N MET A 282 -12.66 -3.50 4.41
CA MET A 282 -11.74 -3.93 5.47
C MET A 282 -10.59 -2.95 5.66
N ASP A 283 -10.08 -2.34 4.58
CA ASP A 283 -9.12 -1.22 4.65
C ASP A 283 -9.67 -0.05 5.47
N ASP A 284 -10.92 0.35 5.21
CA ASP A 284 -11.62 1.40 5.97
C ASP A 284 -11.86 0.98 7.43
N ALA A 285 -12.27 -0.27 7.67
CA ALA A 285 -12.45 -0.81 9.01
C ALA A 285 -11.15 -0.77 9.82
N ARG A 286 -10.02 -1.13 9.18
CA ARG A 286 -8.68 -1.01 9.74
C ARG A 286 -8.36 0.45 10.06
N ALA A 287 -8.52 1.35 9.10
CA ALA A 287 -8.24 2.78 9.28
C ALA A 287 -9.00 3.40 10.46
N THR A 288 -10.26 3.00 10.66
CA THR A 288 -11.06 3.45 11.81
C THR A 288 -10.70 2.78 13.13
N ASN A 289 -9.96 1.67 13.10
CA ASN A 289 -9.76 0.76 14.22
C ASN A 289 -11.07 0.42 14.94
N SER A 290 -12.17 0.25 14.19
CA SER A 290 -13.52 0.11 14.72
C SER A 290 -13.93 -1.35 14.89
N ARG A 291 -14.14 -1.79 16.14
CA ARG A 291 -14.71 -3.12 16.44
C ARG A 291 -16.04 -3.36 15.73
N LYS A 292 -16.85 -2.30 15.56
CA LYS A 292 -18.14 -2.34 14.87
C LYS A 292 -17.95 -2.55 13.37
N ALA A 293 -16.96 -1.92 12.75
CA ALA A 293 -16.67 -2.10 11.32
C ALA A 293 -16.18 -3.53 10.99
N PHE A 294 -15.56 -4.22 11.96
CA PHE A 294 -15.19 -5.63 11.85
C PHE A 294 -16.26 -6.62 12.32
N ALA A 295 -17.45 -6.18 12.69
CA ALA A 295 -18.50 -7.10 13.14
C ALA A 295 -18.94 -8.03 11.98
N GLY A 296 -18.89 -9.35 12.21
CA GLY A 296 -19.27 -10.34 11.20
C GLY A 296 -18.36 -10.44 9.97
N CYS A 297 -17.17 -9.82 9.99
CA CYS A 297 -16.30 -9.82 8.81
C CYS A 297 -15.72 -11.19 8.46
N GLN A 298 -15.59 -12.09 9.44
CA GLN A 298 -14.94 -13.39 9.25
C GLN A 298 -15.69 -14.26 8.25
N ASP A 299 -17.00 -14.40 8.39
CA ASP A 299 -17.80 -15.27 7.52
C ASP A 299 -17.76 -14.82 6.05
N LYS A 300 -17.95 -13.52 5.81
CA LYS A 300 -17.96 -12.97 4.45
C LYS A 300 -16.58 -12.99 3.79
N THR A 301 -15.52 -12.69 4.54
CA THR A 301 -14.15 -12.70 3.99
C THR A 301 -13.66 -14.12 3.76
N TRP A 302 -13.99 -15.05 4.65
CA TRP A 302 -13.75 -16.47 4.46
C TRP A 302 -14.48 -17.03 3.23
N ALA A 303 -15.77 -16.70 3.06
CA ALA A 303 -16.54 -17.12 1.90
C ALA A 303 -15.93 -16.60 0.58
N ALA A 304 -15.52 -15.33 0.56
CA ALA A 304 -14.85 -14.73 -0.60
C ALA A 304 -13.49 -15.41 -0.89
N PHE A 305 -12.68 -15.65 0.14
CA PHE A 305 -11.39 -16.35 0.00
C PHE A 305 -11.59 -17.78 -0.52
N LYS A 306 -12.49 -18.55 0.09
CA LYS A 306 -12.82 -19.91 -0.32
C LYS A 306 -13.30 -19.95 -1.78
N ALA A 307 -14.15 -19.02 -2.19
CA ALA A 307 -14.64 -18.93 -3.56
C ALA A 307 -13.51 -18.62 -4.55
N ALA A 308 -12.62 -17.68 -4.22
CA ALA A 308 -11.48 -17.31 -5.06
C ALA A 308 -10.49 -18.47 -5.21
N VAL A 309 -10.12 -19.17 -4.12
CA VAL A 309 -9.23 -20.33 -4.18
C VAL A 309 -9.85 -21.46 -5.00
N SER A 310 -11.16 -21.69 -4.86
CA SER A 310 -11.89 -22.70 -5.63
C SER A 310 -11.95 -22.40 -7.14
N ALA A 311 -11.71 -21.15 -7.53
CA ALA A 311 -11.69 -20.73 -8.93
C ALA A 311 -10.31 -20.93 -9.60
N ILE A 312 -9.25 -21.21 -8.82
CA ILE A 312 -7.93 -21.52 -9.39
C ILE A 312 -8.01 -22.89 -10.10
N PRO A 313 -7.60 -22.99 -11.39
CA PRO A 313 -7.66 -24.23 -12.13
C PRO A 313 -6.89 -25.37 -11.44
N ALA A 314 -7.51 -26.54 -11.34
CA ALA A 314 -6.94 -27.75 -10.71
C ALA A 314 -5.48 -28.03 -11.12
N LYS A 315 -5.16 -27.79 -12.40
CA LYS A 315 -3.83 -27.99 -12.99
C LYS A 315 -2.73 -27.19 -12.29
N LYS A 316 -3.03 -26.03 -11.71
CA LYS A 316 -2.06 -25.22 -10.96
C LYS A 316 -1.57 -25.90 -9.69
N TRP A 317 -2.33 -26.86 -9.18
CA TRP A 317 -2.01 -27.62 -7.96
C TRP A 317 -1.37 -28.99 -8.25
N GLU A 318 -1.25 -29.38 -9.52
CA GLU A 318 -0.75 -30.71 -9.86
C GLU A 318 0.71 -30.89 -9.43
N GLY A 319 0.99 -31.97 -8.70
CA GLY A 319 2.32 -32.31 -8.22
C GLY A 319 2.76 -31.56 -6.97
N MET A 320 2.00 -30.55 -6.52
CA MET A 320 2.23 -29.90 -5.24
C MET A 320 1.86 -30.87 -4.11
N THR A 321 2.86 -31.27 -3.33
CA THR A 321 2.68 -32.15 -2.16
C THR A 321 3.65 -31.73 -1.06
N GLU A 322 3.32 -32.08 0.17
CA GLU A 322 4.24 -31.90 1.30
C GLU A 322 5.42 -32.88 1.19
N ASP A 323 6.65 -32.37 1.33
CA ASP A 323 7.90 -33.11 1.37
C ASP A 323 8.72 -32.73 2.60
N ARG A 324 8.41 -33.40 3.71
CA ARG A 324 9.09 -33.20 5.01
C ARG A 324 10.58 -33.53 4.97
N LYS A 325 11.01 -34.45 4.09
CA LYS A 325 12.43 -34.84 4.00
C LYS A 325 13.29 -33.67 3.54
N ASN A 326 12.73 -32.82 2.69
CA ASN A 326 13.40 -31.63 2.16
C ASN A 326 12.90 -30.33 2.79
N ALA A 327 12.21 -30.39 3.95
CA ALA A 327 11.63 -29.25 4.65
C ALA A 327 10.71 -28.38 3.76
N LYS A 328 10.01 -28.99 2.81
CA LYS A 328 9.05 -28.31 1.93
C LYS A 328 7.63 -28.63 2.40
N SER A 329 7.00 -27.67 3.07
CA SER A 329 5.59 -27.77 3.42
C SER A 329 4.70 -27.58 2.18
N PHE A 330 3.50 -28.17 2.17
CA PHE A 330 2.55 -27.93 1.08
C PHE A 330 2.15 -26.46 1.03
N SER A 331 1.94 -25.86 2.21
CA SER A 331 1.54 -24.48 2.35
C SER A 331 2.55 -23.51 1.72
N ALA A 332 3.86 -23.77 1.86
CA ALA A 332 4.92 -22.95 1.27
C ALA A 332 4.89 -22.98 -0.25
N VAL A 333 4.65 -24.14 -0.88
CA VAL A 333 4.57 -24.25 -2.35
C VAL A 333 3.22 -23.76 -2.90
N ALA A 334 2.14 -23.90 -2.13
CA ALA A 334 0.81 -23.44 -2.51
C ALA A 334 0.69 -21.91 -2.46
N MET A 335 1.53 -21.23 -1.65
CA MET A 335 1.40 -19.79 -1.45
C MET A 335 1.67 -18.97 -2.71
N GLY A 336 2.62 -19.40 -3.55
CA GLY A 336 2.91 -18.75 -4.83
C GLY A 336 1.67 -18.62 -5.72
N PRO A 337 1.01 -19.73 -6.11
CA PRO A 337 -0.26 -19.69 -6.83
C PRO A 337 -1.33 -18.82 -6.18
N LEU A 338 -1.48 -18.89 -4.84
CA LEU A 338 -2.48 -18.10 -4.12
C LEU A 338 -2.25 -16.60 -4.24
N ILE A 339 -1.06 -16.10 -3.89
CA ILE A 339 -0.79 -14.65 -3.89
C ILE A 339 -0.55 -14.09 -5.30
N SER A 340 -0.27 -14.95 -6.28
CA SER A 340 -0.15 -14.59 -7.70
C SER A 340 -1.49 -14.48 -8.42
N ASP A 341 -2.57 -15.01 -7.84
CA ASP A 341 -3.92 -14.87 -8.39
C ASP A 341 -4.58 -13.59 -7.86
N PRO A 342 -5.01 -12.65 -8.73
CA PRO A 342 -5.56 -11.37 -8.27
C PRO A 342 -6.83 -11.51 -7.42
N ASN A 343 -7.68 -12.50 -7.70
CA ASN A 343 -8.94 -12.67 -6.98
C ASN A 343 -8.68 -13.24 -5.60
N VAL A 344 -7.76 -14.21 -5.50
CA VAL A 344 -7.31 -14.73 -4.20
C VAL A 344 -6.60 -13.65 -3.41
N TYR A 345 -5.74 -12.84 -4.04
CA TYR A 345 -5.04 -11.74 -3.35
C TYR A 345 -6.03 -10.73 -2.75
N LEU A 346 -7.00 -10.25 -3.52
CA LEU A 346 -8.02 -9.31 -3.01
C LEU A 346 -8.86 -9.91 -1.88
N ALA A 347 -9.25 -11.18 -2.00
CA ALA A 347 -9.97 -11.88 -0.93
C ALA A 347 -9.10 -12.07 0.32
N ALA A 348 -7.81 -12.37 0.14
CA ALA A 348 -6.84 -12.51 1.22
C ALA A 348 -6.58 -11.18 1.93
N VAL A 349 -6.49 -10.04 1.21
CA VAL A 349 -6.44 -8.69 1.82
C VAL A 349 -7.60 -8.49 2.77
N ALA A 350 -8.82 -8.76 2.31
CA ALA A 350 -10.00 -8.59 3.14
C ALA A 350 -9.97 -9.52 4.35
N MET A 351 -9.64 -10.79 4.15
CA MET A 351 -9.61 -11.80 5.20
C MET A 351 -8.53 -11.52 6.24
N VAL A 352 -7.30 -11.24 5.82
CA VAL A 352 -6.20 -10.91 6.72
C VAL A 352 -6.55 -9.65 7.50
N THR A 353 -6.96 -8.58 6.83
CA THR A 353 -7.34 -7.31 7.48
C THR A 353 -8.49 -7.50 8.47
N CYS A 354 -9.50 -8.30 8.16
CA CYS A 354 -10.58 -8.66 9.08
C CYS A 354 -10.07 -9.33 10.37
N ASN A 355 -9.05 -10.19 10.26
CA ASN A 355 -8.47 -10.91 11.39
C ASN A 355 -7.36 -10.12 12.11
N THR A 356 -6.97 -8.95 11.61
CA THR A 356 -6.17 -7.98 12.38
C THR A 356 -6.97 -7.24 13.47
N LYS A 357 -8.26 -7.58 13.63
CA LYS A 357 -9.17 -6.99 14.62
C LYS A 357 -8.59 -7.12 16.03
N GLY A 358 -7.97 -6.04 16.48
CA GLY A 358 -7.34 -5.97 17.78
C GLY A 358 -6.01 -6.71 17.76
N LEU A 359 -4.93 -5.96 17.84
CA LEU A 359 -3.61 -6.42 18.31
C LEU A 359 -3.68 -6.83 19.81
N GLU A 360 -4.81 -7.37 20.26
CA GLU A 360 -4.93 -7.95 21.58
C GLU A 360 -3.86 -9.03 21.66
N LYS A 361 -2.95 -8.91 22.63
CA LYS A 361 -1.77 -9.78 22.78
C LYS A 361 -2.09 -11.27 22.78
N ASP A 362 -3.36 -11.62 22.98
CA ASP A 362 -3.88 -12.98 23.09
C ASP A 362 -4.79 -13.40 21.92
N GLY A 363 -4.97 -12.53 20.92
CA GLY A 363 -5.77 -12.81 19.72
C GLY A 363 -5.11 -13.90 18.88
N ARG A 364 -5.64 -15.13 18.96
CA ARG A 364 -5.18 -16.24 18.11
C ARG A 364 -5.69 -16.05 16.70
N ASN A 365 -4.80 -15.63 15.81
CA ASN A 365 -5.00 -15.81 14.38
C ASN A 365 -4.81 -17.28 14.05
N ASP A 366 -5.63 -17.81 13.16
CA ASP A 366 -5.31 -19.13 12.62
C ASP A 366 -4.06 -19.05 11.74
N HIS A 367 -3.45 -20.21 11.55
CA HIS A 367 -2.19 -20.31 10.83
C HIS A 367 -2.29 -19.83 9.37
N SER A 368 -3.48 -19.88 8.75
CA SER A 368 -3.64 -19.41 7.37
C SER A 368 -3.55 -17.89 7.28
N ILE A 369 -4.07 -17.18 8.28
CA ILE A 369 -3.96 -15.72 8.38
C ILE A 369 -2.49 -15.32 8.56
N GLU A 370 -1.74 -16.02 9.41
CA GLU A 370 -0.31 -15.76 9.62
C GLU A 370 0.48 -15.92 8.32
N MET A 371 0.27 -17.05 7.64
CA MET A 371 0.96 -17.37 6.38
C MET A 371 0.62 -16.39 5.26
N LEU A 372 -0.66 -16.04 5.11
CA LEU A 372 -1.08 -15.05 4.12
C LEU A 372 -0.53 -13.67 4.45
N SER A 373 -0.55 -13.27 5.72
CA SER A 373 0.02 -12.00 6.17
C SER A 373 1.51 -11.93 5.83
N ASP A 374 2.31 -12.95 6.18
CA ASP A 374 3.75 -12.95 5.87
C ASP A 374 4.03 -12.90 4.36
N ALA A 375 3.27 -13.66 3.56
CA ALA A 375 3.40 -13.63 2.12
C ALA A 375 3.05 -12.25 1.53
N MET A 376 1.96 -11.64 2.02
CA MET A 376 1.49 -10.33 1.56
C MET A 376 2.34 -9.16 2.06
N ASN A 377 3.05 -9.32 3.18
CA ASN A 377 4.04 -8.36 3.66
C ASN A 377 5.29 -8.27 2.77
N ARG A 378 5.50 -9.28 1.90
CA ARG A 378 6.68 -9.38 1.02
C ARG A 378 6.34 -9.35 -0.46
N TRP A 379 5.05 -9.39 -0.80
CA TRP A 379 4.55 -9.44 -2.16
C TRP A 379 3.71 -8.18 -2.48
N PRO A 380 4.04 -7.40 -3.53
CA PRO A 380 3.28 -6.20 -3.89
C PRO A 380 1.80 -6.52 -4.15
N GLY A 381 1.52 -7.67 -4.77
CA GLY A 381 0.18 -8.18 -4.99
C GLY A 381 -0.68 -7.39 -5.96
N PHE A 382 -1.99 -7.44 -5.74
CA PHE A 382 -3.01 -6.99 -6.68
C PHE A 382 -4.10 -6.16 -5.97
N ARG A 383 -3.71 -5.24 -5.08
CA ARG A 383 -4.70 -4.36 -4.43
C ARG A 383 -5.29 -3.33 -5.40
N GLY A 384 -4.49 -2.87 -6.35
CA GLY A 384 -4.86 -1.92 -7.40
C GLY A 384 -3.85 -1.92 -8.55
N PRO A 385 -3.95 -0.96 -9.49
CA PRO A 385 -3.13 -0.95 -10.70
C PRO A 385 -1.63 -0.81 -10.43
N ARG A 386 -1.21 -0.10 -9.37
CA ARG A 386 0.21 0.16 -9.08
C ARG A 386 0.87 -1.09 -8.51
N ASN A 387 0.25 -1.69 -7.50
CA ASN A 387 0.71 -2.95 -6.94
C ASN A 387 0.69 -4.08 -7.97
N ALA A 388 -0.36 -4.17 -8.80
CA ALA A 388 -0.42 -5.13 -9.88
C ALA A 388 0.73 -4.93 -10.88
N THR A 389 1.06 -3.67 -11.21
CA THR A 389 2.18 -3.35 -12.10
C THR A 389 3.50 -3.84 -11.51
N GLN A 390 3.75 -3.56 -10.23
CA GLN A 390 4.96 -4.02 -9.54
C GLN A 390 5.08 -5.55 -9.57
N SER A 391 4.00 -6.26 -9.21
CA SER A 391 3.95 -7.73 -9.24
C SER A 391 4.23 -8.29 -10.63
N MET A 392 3.69 -7.66 -11.67
CA MET A 392 3.89 -8.10 -13.05
C MET A 392 5.30 -7.83 -13.55
N ILE A 393 5.91 -6.70 -13.18
CA ILE A 393 7.33 -6.43 -13.50
C ILE A 393 8.22 -7.47 -12.81
N MET A 394 7.97 -7.79 -11.53
CA MET A 394 8.73 -8.79 -10.78
C MET A 394 8.63 -10.20 -11.39
N THR A 395 7.47 -10.56 -11.94
CA THR A 395 7.23 -11.91 -12.51
C THR A 395 7.57 -12.03 -13.99
N THR A 396 7.62 -10.93 -14.73
CA THR A 396 7.94 -10.95 -16.17
C THR A 396 9.42 -11.23 -16.43
N GLY A 397 10.30 -11.03 -15.43
CA GLY A 397 11.74 -11.27 -15.58
C GLY A 397 12.38 -10.29 -16.56
N VAL A 398 12.12 -8.99 -16.37
CA VAL A 398 12.75 -7.95 -17.20
C VAL A 398 14.25 -7.91 -16.91
N GLU A 399 15.04 -8.19 -17.94
CA GLU A 399 16.50 -8.13 -17.89
C GLU A 399 16.98 -6.84 -18.58
N LEU A 400 18.02 -6.22 -18.01
CA LEU A 400 18.74 -5.12 -18.63
C LEU A 400 19.92 -5.68 -19.41
N ASP A 401 20.28 -5.04 -20.51
CA ASP A 401 21.40 -5.43 -21.37
C ASP A 401 22.75 -5.16 -20.67
N ASP A 402 22.80 -4.12 -19.85
CA ASP A 402 23.90 -3.86 -18.93
C ASP A 402 23.88 -4.87 -17.76
N ARG A 403 24.85 -5.79 -17.75
CA ARG A 403 24.97 -6.86 -16.75
C ARG A 403 25.21 -6.35 -15.33
N ASP A 404 25.72 -5.14 -15.17
CA ASP A 404 25.95 -4.54 -13.86
C ASP A 404 24.75 -3.71 -13.38
N ALA A 405 23.82 -3.38 -14.30
CA ALA A 405 22.61 -2.67 -13.96
C ALA A 405 21.61 -3.59 -13.25
N LYS A 406 20.92 -3.03 -12.25
CA LYS A 406 19.88 -3.72 -11.48
C LYS A 406 18.61 -2.90 -11.48
N LEU A 407 17.48 -3.59 -11.52
CA LEU A 407 16.18 -2.97 -11.28
C LEU A 407 15.98 -2.82 -9.78
N ASP A 408 15.89 -1.58 -9.32
CA ASP A 408 15.47 -1.28 -7.96
C ASP A 408 13.95 -1.33 -7.88
N TYR A 409 13.42 -2.10 -6.94
CA TYR A 409 11.98 -2.22 -6.72
C TYR A 409 11.55 -1.38 -5.51
N PRO A 410 10.38 -0.74 -5.55
CA PRO A 410 9.80 -0.09 -4.38
C PRO A 410 9.67 -1.08 -3.22
N GLY A 411 9.97 -0.64 -2.00
CA GLY A 411 9.77 -1.45 -0.80
C GLY A 411 8.29 -1.79 -0.62
N VAL A 412 7.99 -3.04 -0.23
CA VAL A 412 6.62 -3.54 -0.01
C VAL A 412 6.33 -3.84 1.46
N LEU A 413 7.01 -3.14 2.37
CA LEU A 413 6.85 -3.35 3.81
C LEU A 413 5.46 -2.92 4.26
N ARG A 414 4.56 -3.90 4.33
CA ARG A 414 3.23 -3.78 4.89
C ARG A 414 3.21 -4.54 6.19
N TYR A 415 2.57 -3.98 7.19
CA TYR A 415 2.34 -4.70 8.43
C TYR A 415 0.88 -5.12 8.46
N PHE A 416 0.59 -6.22 7.76
CA PHE A 416 -0.72 -6.89 7.91
C PHE A 416 -0.84 -7.64 9.23
N SER A 417 0.23 -7.76 10.02
CA SER A 417 0.18 -8.32 11.38
C SER A 417 1.17 -7.59 12.29
N SER A 418 0.81 -7.37 13.55
CA SER A 418 1.65 -6.68 14.56
C SER A 418 2.89 -7.46 15.02
N GLY A 419 3.10 -8.64 14.47
CA GLY A 419 4.05 -9.62 14.97
C GLY A 419 4.93 -10.19 13.87
N MET A 420 5.83 -9.37 13.28
CA MET A 420 7.12 -9.93 12.84
C MET A 420 8.01 -10.31 14.04
N GLY A 421 7.64 -9.86 15.25
CA GLY A 421 8.10 -10.52 16.47
C GLY A 421 7.61 -11.95 16.44
N ARG A 422 8.53 -12.91 16.61
CA ARG A 422 8.30 -14.32 16.90
C ARG A 422 7.50 -14.46 18.20
N GLY A 423 6.29 -13.92 18.21
CA GLY A 423 5.39 -13.93 19.33
C GLY A 423 5.05 -15.38 19.61
N GLU A 424 5.14 -15.73 20.87
CA GLU A 424 4.74 -16.98 21.50
C GLU A 424 3.22 -17.18 21.38
N GLY A 425 2.68 -17.03 20.17
CA GLY A 425 1.30 -17.29 19.83
C GLY A 425 1.03 -18.75 20.14
N LYS A 426 0.20 -18.95 21.16
CA LYS A 426 -0.20 -20.27 21.62
C LYS A 426 -1.07 -20.92 20.55
N ASN A 427 -0.46 -21.56 19.56
CA ASN A 427 -1.16 -22.43 18.63
C ASN A 427 -1.97 -23.47 19.43
N ILE A 428 -3.19 -23.83 19.01
CA ILE A 428 -3.95 -24.90 19.69
C ILE A 428 -3.18 -26.24 19.74
N ASN A 429 -2.15 -26.35 18.91
CA ASN A 429 -1.21 -27.46 18.83
C ASN A 429 0.20 -27.09 19.33
N GLU A 430 0.35 -26.20 20.33
CA GLU A 430 1.64 -25.85 20.96
C GLU A 430 2.54 -27.08 21.15
N GLY A 431 3.71 -27.09 20.46
CA GLY A 431 4.69 -28.18 20.53
C GLY A 431 4.47 -29.36 19.57
N LYS A 432 3.37 -29.42 18.81
CA LYS A 432 3.13 -30.45 17.80
C LYS A 432 3.43 -29.92 16.40
N TYR A 433 4.47 -30.48 15.77
CA TYR A 433 4.67 -30.37 14.33
C TYR A 433 3.42 -30.94 13.64
N GLY A 434 2.81 -30.20 12.70
CA GLY A 434 1.52 -30.56 12.11
C GLY A 434 1.44 -31.99 11.54
N GLY A 435 0.25 -32.46 11.20
CA GLY A 435 0.00 -33.84 10.79
C GLY A 435 0.01 -34.08 9.28
N ILE A 436 0.63 -35.16 8.82
CA ILE A 436 0.45 -35.71 7.46
C ILE A 436 -0.03 -37.15 7.55
N GLY A 437 -1.00 -37.52 6.71
CA GLY A 437 -1.40 -38.93 6.60
C GLY A 437 -2.77 -39.13 5.99
N THR A 438 -3.24 -40.37 6.03
CA THR A 438 -4.58 -40.74 5.57
C THR A 438 -5.58 -40.58 6.71
N VAL A 439 -6.65 -39.84 6.49
CA VAL A 439 -7.70 -39.60 7.50
C VAL A 439 -8.40 -40.91 7.86
N ALA A 440 -8.46 -41.19 9.16
CA ALA A 440 -9.28 -42.25 9.74
C ALA A 440 -10.66 -41.71 10.14
N SER A 441 -10.72 -40.57 10.83
CA SER A 441 -11.98 -39.92 11.19
C SER A 441 -11.83 -38.40 11.33
N VAL A 442 -12.95 -37.69 11.19
CA VAL A 442 -13.07 -36.25 11.46
C VAL A 442 -14.26 -36.06 12.39
N LYS A 443 -14.03 -35.45 13.55
CA LYS A 443 -15.09 -35.17 14.54
C LYS A 443 -15.16 -33.67 14.81
N LYS A 444 -16.23 -33.01 14.34
CA LYS A 444 -16.47 -31.59 14.59
C LYS A 444 -16.97 -31.37 16.02
N SER A 445 -16.50 -30.31 16.68
CA SER A 445 -16.91 -29.88 18.01
C SER A 445 -16.88 -28.35 18.05
N GLY A 446 -18.04 -27.73 17.79
CA GLY A 446 -18.14 -26.26 17.69
C GLY A 446 -17.33 -25.70 16.52
N ASP A 447 -16.42 -24.79 16.82
CA ASP A 447 -15.52 -24.11 15.87
C ASP A 447 -14.27 -24.93 15.52
N THR A 448 -14.07 -26.09 16.16
CA THR A 448 -12.93 -26.98 15.91
C THR A 448 -13.36 -28.35 15.39
N ALA A 449 -12.39 -29.11 14.89
CA ALA A 449 -12.54 -30.51 14.50
C ALA A 449 -11.29 -31.30 14.86
N LEU A 450 -11.48 -32.52 15.38
CA LEU A 450 -10.41 -33.47 15.63
C LEU A 450 -10.26 -34.40 14.40
N ILE A 451 -9.08 -34.39 13.81
CA ILE A 451 -8.67 -35.30 12.74
C ILE A 451 -7.82 -36.42 13.35
N THR A 452 -8.19 -37.67 13.08
CA THR A 452 -7.35 -38.83 13.40
C THR A 452 -6.82 -39.46 12.11
N PHE A 453 -5.64 -40.07 12.20
CA PHE A 453 -4.96 -40.70 11.06
C PHE A 453 -5.06 -42.22 11.13
N LYS A 454 -5.04 -42.87 9.97
CA LYS A 454 -4.88 -44.31 9.88
C LYS A 454 -3.45 -44.66 10.31
N LYS A 455 -3.32 -45.69 11.14
CA LYS A 455 -2.02 -46.21 11.60
C LYS A 455 -1.14 -46.58 10.40
N GLU A 456 0.12 -46.17 10.46
CA GLU A 456 1.12 -46.49 9.44
C GLU A 456 2.18 -47.37 10.07
N MET A 457 1.88 -48.66 10.17
CA MET A 457 2.76 -49.63 10.78
C MET A 457 3.92 -49.91 9.83
N VAL A 458 5.12 -49.42 10.17
CA VAL A 458 6.34 -49.70 9.42
C VAL A 458 7.31 -50.50 10.25
N LYS A 459 8.01 -51.42 9.58
CA LYS A 459 9.17 -52.09 10.16
C LYS A 459 10.35 -51.12 10.15
N GLN A 460 10.90 -50.85 11.31
CA GLN A 460 12.09 -50.01 11.47
C GLN A 460 13.07 -50.72 12.38
N GLU A 461 14.35 -50.68 12.02
CA GLU A 461 15.42 -51.06 12.93
C GLU A 461 15.51 -50.01 14.04
N GLN A 462 15.29 -50.45 15.27
CA GLN A 462 15.53 -49.66 16.45
C GLN A 462 16.58 -50.34 17.31
N CYS A 463 17.25 -49.53 18.11
CA CYS A 463 18.23 -50.03 19.05
C CYS A 463 17.50 -50.81 20.16
N ALA A 464 17.69 -52.13 20.17
CA ALA A 464 17.07 -53.02 21.15
C ALA A 464 17.82 -53.03 22.47
N SER A 465 19.15 -52.91 22.40
CA SER A 465 20.00 -52.73 23.58
C SER A 465 21.05 -51.66 23.32
N SER A 466 21.31 -50.83 24.33
CA SER A 466 22.35 -49.81 24.25
C SER A 466 23.26 -49.87 25.47
N ARG A 467 24.53 -49.53 25.27
CA ARG A 467 25.51 -49.39 26.34
C ARG A 467 25.86 -47.93 26.50
N THR A 468 25.55 -47.39 27.68
CA THR A 468 25.99 -46.05 28.09
C THR A 468 27.45 -46.12 28.52
N SER A 469 28.27 -45.24 27.94
CA SER A 469 29.66 -45.06 28.35
C SER A 469 29.78 -44.02 29.46
N ASN A 470 30.96 -43.89 30.05
CA ASN A 470 31.35 -42.83 30.98
C ASN A 470 31.78 -41.53 30.27
N ARG A 471 31.63 -41.42 28.95
CA ARG A 471 31.90 -40.19 28.20
C ARG A 471 30.65 -39.31 28.16
N ILE A 472 30.78 -38.05 28.54
CA ILE A 472 29.68 -37.07 28.47
C ILE A 472 29.48 -36.68 26.99
N SER A 473 28.26 -36.83 26.48
CA SER A 473 27.88 -36.38 25.12
C SER A 473 27.29 -34.98 25.11
N GLN A 474 26.58 -34.59 26.18
CA GLN A 474 25.97 -33.28 26.31
C GLN A 474 25.77 -32.93 27.79
N ILE A 475 25.86 -31.65 28.14
CA ILE A 475 25.34 -31.12 29.42
C ILE A 475 24.05 -30.37 29.08
N ARG A 476 22.93 -30.80 29.66
CA ARG A 476 21.63 -30.14 29.46
C ARG A 476 21.57 -28.80 30.19
N SER A 477 20.63 -27.95 29.80
CA SER A 477 20.40 -26.63 30.40
C SER A 477 20.00 -26.67 31.87
N ASP A 478 19.51 -27.82 32.36
CA ASP A 478 19.22 -28.11 33.77
C ASP A 478 20.43 -28.65 34.56
N GLY A 479 21.61 -28.70 33.93
CA GLY A 479 22.85 -29.21 34.54
C GLY A 479 23.02 -30.73 34.48
N VAL A 480 22.07 -31.47 33.90
CA VAL A 480 22.15 -32.93 33.80
C VAL A 480 23.19 -33.34 32.74
N LEU A 481 24.16 -34.18 33.15
CA LEU A 481 25.12 -34.81 32.25
C LEU A 481 24.44 -35.94 31.47
N VAL A 482 24.35 -35.80 30.15
CA VAL A 482 23.93 -36.86 29.23
C VAL A 482 25.17 -37.60 28.77
N TYR A 483 25.21 -38.90 29.04
CA TYR A 483 26.33 -39.75 28.66
C TYR A 483 26.13 -40.36 27.27
N GLN A 484 27.22 -40.54 26.54
CA GLN A 484 27.22 -41.15 25.22
C GLN A 484 26.73 -42.59 25.32
N SER A 485 25.63 -42.89 24.62
CA SER A 485 25.10 -44.24 24.44
C SER A 485 25.47 -44.78 23.06
N THR A 486 25.93 -46.03 23.01
CA THR A 486 26.19 -46.75 21.75
C THR A 486 25.22 -47.92 21.64
N CYS A 487 24.60 -48.08 20.48
CA CYS A 487 23.72 -49.20 20.26
C CYS A 487 24.51 -50.51 20.18
N THR A 488 24.15 -51.50 21.01
CA THR A 488 24.82 -52.81 21.07
C THR A 488 24.06 -53.91 20.33
N SER A 489 22.75 -53.75 20.11
CA SER A 489 21.98 -54.62 19.21
C SER A 489 20.83 -53.87 18.54
N TRP A 490 20.55 -54.23 17.29
CA TRP A 490 19.43 -53.69 16.51
C TRP A 490 18.36 -54.77 16.36
N GLU A 491 17.10 -54.39 16.52
CA GLU A 491 15.96 -55.25 16.20
C GLU A 491 14.99 -54.52 15.28
N THR A 492 14.35 -55.29 14.39
CA THR A 492 13.26 -54.79 13.57
C THR A 492 11.99 -54.78 14.39
N VAL A 493 11.56 -53.59 14.81
CA VAL A 493 10.29 -53.38 15.50
C VAL A 493 9.26 -52.81 14.53
N THR A 494 7.98 -53.12 14.77
CA THR A 494 6.89 -52.49 14.02
C THR A 494 6.42 -51.27 14.80
N VAL A 495 6.61 -50.10 14.23
CA VAL A 495 6.23 -48.82 14.83
C VAL A 495 5.14 -48.14 14.03
N ASP A 496 4.20 -47.52 14.71
CA ASP A 496 3.22 -46.65 14.08
C ASP A 496 3.88 -45.31 13.77
N LYS A 497 3.99 -44.97 12.48
CA LYS A 497 4.49 -43.68 11.99
C LYS A 497 3.38 -42.71 11.60
N SER A 498 2.12 -43.04 11.87
CA SER A 498 1.04 -42.10 11.63
C SER A 498 1.20 -40.85 12.49
N SER A 499 0.73 -39.72 11.97
CA SER A 499 0.71 -38.48 12.75
C SER A 499 -0.25 -38.60 13.92
N ASP A 500 0.09 -37.97 15.05
CA ASP A 500 -0.81 -37.83 16.19
C ASP A 500 -2.13 -37.15 15.78
N PRO A 501 -3.24 -37.41 16.49
CA PRO A 501 -4.48 -36.67 16.28
C PRO A 501 -4.26 -35.16 16.32
N GLN A 502 -4.85 -34.45 15.35
CA GLN A 502 -4.71 -33.00 15.19
C GLN A 502 -6.06 -32.33 15.42
N THR A 503 -6.07 -31.26 16.22
CA THR A 503 -7.21 -30.35 16.32
C THR A 503 -7.01 -29.21 15.34
N VAL A 504 -8.02 -28.90 14.54
CA VAL A 504 -8.01 -27.82 13.54
C VAL A 504 -9.31 -27.03 13.61
N TYR A 505 -9.38 -25.85 13.00
CA TYR A 505 -10.63 -25.12 12.85
C TYR A 505 -11.60 -25.85 11.91
N ALA A 506 -12.88 -25.89 12.30
CA ALA A 506 -13.94 -26.64 11.62
C ALA A 506 -14.14 -26.19 10.16
N ARG A 507 -13.82 -24.91 9.85
CA ARG A 507 -13.94 -24.34 8.50
C ARG A 507 -13.00 -24.97 7.46
N TYR A 508 -11.90 -25.61 7.90
CA TYR A 508 -10.93 -26.25 7.01
C TYR A 508 -11.22 -27.73 6.72
N VAL A 509 -12.19 -28.33 7.41
CA VAL A 509 -12.51 -29.77 7.24
C VAL A 509 -13.80 -30.02 6.48
N ASP A 510 -14.43 -28.97 5.94
CA ASP A 510 -15.63 -29.10 5.11
C ASP A 510 -15.34 -29.89 3.84
N GLY A 511 -15.95 -31.08 3.72
CA GLY A 511 -15.74 -31.99 2.60
C GLY A 511 -14.67 -33.05 2.86
N LEU A 512 -13.97 -33.01 4.00
CA LEU A 512 -13.00 -34.03 4.37
C LEU A 512 -13.68 -35.36 4.73
N LYS A 513 -13.19 -36.47 4.18
CA LYS A 513 -13.73 -37.82 4.38
C LYS A 513 -12.65 -38.82 4.81
N PRO A 514 -13.01 -39.88 5.55
CA PRO A 514 -12.11 -41.00 5.80
C PRO A 514 -11.52 -41.54 4.50
N GLY A 515 -10.22 -41.83 4.50
CA GLY A 515 -9.48 -42.33 3.33
C GLY A 515 -8.80 -41.24 2.48
N MET A 516 -9.14 -39.96 2.66
CA MET A 516 -8.40 -38.86 2.04
C MET A 516 -7.00 -38.72 2.65
N LYS A 517 -6.01 -38.35 1.85
CA LYS A 517 -4.70 -37.92 2.37
C LYS A 517 -4.80 -36.43 2.72
N VAL A 518 -4.28 -36.01 3.86
CA VAL A 518 -4.24 -34.60 4.27
C VAL A 518 -2.87 -34.19 4.75
N THR A 519 -2.63 -32.88 4.68
CA THR A 519 -1.58 -32.16 5.38
C THR A 519 -2.23 -31.11 6.29
N VAL A 520 -1.73 -31.03 7.51
CA VAL A 520 -2.18 -30.16 8.58
C VAL A 520 -0.96 -29.38 9.06
N GLU A 521 -1.07 -28.07 9.16
CA GLU A 521 -0.04 -27.18 9.69
C GLU A 521 -0.70 -26.22 10.66
N GLY A 522 -0.13 -26.07 11.86
CA GLY A 522 -0.79 -25.33 12.94
C GLY A 522 -2.19 -25.89 13.21
N ASP A 523 -3.21 -25.07 13.00
CA ASP A 523 -4.61 -25.32 13.28
C ASP A 523 -5.50 -25.38 12.02
N ILE A 524 -4.88 -25.59 10.86
CA ILE A 524 -5.57 -25.63 9.56
C ILE A 524 -5.23 -26.89 8.76
N VAL A 525 -6.16 -27.29 7.88
CA VAL A 525 -5.86 -28.25 6.79
C VAL A 525 -5.37 -27.45 5.58
N THR A 526 -4.07 -27.57 5.25
CA THR A 526 -3.48 -26.80 4.14
C THR A 526 -3.78 -27.45 2.79
N GLY A 527 -3.90 -28.79 2.74
CA GLY A 527 -4.22 -29.53 1.53
C GLY A 527 -4.83 -30.91 1.82
N ALA A 528 -5.74 -31.34 0.93
CA ALA A 528 -6.36 -32.67 1.00
C ALA A 528 -6.48 -33.29 -0.39
N TRP A 529 -6.17 -34.58 -0.51
CA TRP A 529 -6.24 -35.36 -1.74
C TRP A 529 -7.23 -36.51 -1.58
N ALA A 530 -7.92 -36.87 -2.66
CA ALA A 530 -8.89 -37.97 -2.66
C ALA A 530 -8.30 -39.29 -2.14
N ASN A 531 -6.99 -39.52 -2.38
CA ASN A 531 -6.21 -40.63 -1.85
C ASN A 531 -4.70 -40.31 -1.97
N ASN A 532 -3.83 -41.23 -1.57
CA ASN A 532 -2.37 -41.06 -1.60
C ASN A 532 -1.74 -41.05 -3.01
N LYS A 533 -2.48 -41.44 -4.06
CA LYS A 533 -2.01 -41.47 -5.46
C LYS A 533 -2.50 -40.28 -6.28
N ALA A 534 -3.46 -39.50 -5.77
CA ALA A 534 -3.99 -38.35 -6.48
C ALA A 534 -2.90 -37.27 -6.61
N LYS A 535 -2.70 -36.79 -7.84
CA LYS A 535 -1.68 -35.77 -8.17
C LYS A 535 -2.16 -34.35 -7.88
N VAL A 536 -3.47 -34.16 -7.80
CA VAL A 536 -4.12 -32.87 -7.60
C VAL A 536 -4.89 -32.94 -6.27
N PRO A 537 -4.75 -31.95 -5.37
CA PRO A 537 -5.55 -31.87 -4.17
C PRO A 537 -7.03 -31.68 -4.54
N ALA A 538 -7.91 -32.34 -3.81
CA ALA A 538 -9.35 -32.06 -3.82
C ALA A 538 -9.70 -30.80 -3.02
N MET A 539 -8.85 -30.39 -2.08
CA MET A 539 -9.01 -29.15 -1.31
C MET A 539 -7.68 -28.47 -1.02
N VAL A 540 -7.68 -27.14 -1.01
CA VAL A 540 -6.54 -26.27 -0.69
C VAL A 540 -7.03 -25.22 0.31
N PHE A 541 -6.42 -25.16 1.50
CA PHE A 541 -6.85 -24.29 2.61
C PHE A 541 -8.38 -24.33 2.85
N GLY A 542 -8.98 -25.53 2.92
CA GLY A 542 -10.43 -25.70 3.12
C GLY A 542 -11.32 -25.33 1.92
N ALA A 543 -10.75 -24.85 0.82
CA ALA A 543 -11.48 -24.56 -0.41
C ALA A 543 -11.45 -25.76 -1.38
N PRO A 544 -12.60 -26.17 -1.94
CA PRO A 544 -12.64 -27.26 -2.91
C PRO A 544 -11.93 -26.85 -4.22
N VAL A 545 -11.07 -27.73 -4.73
CA VAL A 545 -10.45 -27.57 -6.05
C VAL A 545 -11.37 -28.18 -7.11
N LYS A 546 -11.65 -27.44 -8.18
CA LYS A 546 -12.56 -27.84 -9.25
C LYS A 546 -11.84 -28.15 -10.55
#